data_AF-A0AAN6U5G0-F1
#
_entry.id   AF-A0AAN6U5G0-F1
#
_cell.length_a   1.000
_cell.length_b   1.000
_cell.length_c   1.000
_cell.angle_alpha   90.00
_cell.angle_beta   90.00
_cell.angle_gamma   90.00
#
_symmetry.space_group_name_H-M   'P 1'
#
loop_
_entity.id
_entity.type
_entity.pdbx_description
1 polymer ?
#
loop_
_entity_poly.entity_id
_entity_poly.type
_entity_poly.pdbx_seq_one_letter_code
_entity_poly.pdbx_strand_id
1 'polypeptide(L)'
;MSKPVLALELGKLSKETPKATPHLLPCRIHHNGPVEPVQSFWAPKVGNDRSGTAYFRGRKLQGTAVKLPDGYRGVVAVTSAPEEQSPRLEEAEVIDLEAGMPQGSLTMQAEFDEMVVWNHESAVDASADPYLRAAEEWLALAEKV
;
A
#
# COMPACT_ATOMS: atom_id res chain seq x y z
N MET A 1 -4.08 -14.68 25.15
CA MET A 1 -3.46 -14.39 23.84
C MET A 1 -3.07 -12.91 23.84
N SER A 2 -1.84 -12.57 23.46
CA SER A 2 -1.39 -11.17 23.44
C SER A 2 -2.18 -10.37 22.39
N LYS A 3 -2.64 -9.16 22.74
CA LYS A 3 -3.39 -8.29 21.83
C LYS A 3 -2.43 -7.70 20.77
N PRO A 4 -2.86 -7.57 19.49
CA PRO A 4 -2.00 -7.04 18.44
C PRO A 4 -1.71 -5.54 18.63
N VAL A 5 -0.51 -5.10 18.26
CA VAL A 5 -0.08 -3.70 18.31
C VAL A 5 -0.80 -2.85 17.25
N LEU A 6 -1.11 -3.44 16.10
CA LEU A 6 -1.90 -2.85 15.03
C LEU A 6 -2.96 -3.84 14.55
N ALA A 7 -4.22 -3.43 14.52
CA ALA A 7 -5.33 -4.22 14.00
C ALA A 7 -5.79 -3.67 12.65
N LEU A 8 -5.96 -4.55 11.65
CA LEU A 8 -6.58 -4.20 10.37
C LEU A 8 -8.09 -4.32 10.50
N GLU A 9 -8.76 -3.17 10.51
CA GLU A 9 -10.21 -3.08 10.52
C GLU A 9 -10.72 -3.03 9.08
N LEU A 10 -11.60 -3.96 8.73
CA LEU A 10 -12.41 -3.83 7.54
C LEU A 10 -13.37 -2.66 7.79
N GLY A 11 -13.11 -1.52 7.16
CA GLY A 11 -14.01 -0.37 7.22
C GLY A 11 -15.43 -0.78 6.85
N LYS A 12 -16.46 -0.07 7.35
CA LYS A 12 -17.89 -0.37 7.15
C LYS A 12 -18.15 -0.83 5.72
N LEU A 13 -18.24 -2.16 5.55
CA LEU A 13 -18.25 -2.81 4.26
C LEU A 13 -19.55 -2.43 3.54
N SER A 14 -19.50 -1.50 2.59
CA SER A 14 -20.38 -1.58 1.44
C SER A 14 -20.01 -2.88 0.70
N LYS A 15 -20.97 -3.52 0.03
CA LYS A 15 -20.88 -4.90 -0.47
C LYS A 15 -19.66 -5.26 -1.35
N GLU A 16 -18.82 -4.30 -1.76
CA GLU A 16 -17.62 -4.50 -2.56
C GLU A 16 -16.50 -3.52 -2.14
N THR A 17 -15.34 -4.06 -1.76
CA THR A 17 -14.13 -3.29 -1.49
C THR A 17 -13.60 -2.71 -2.82
N PRO A 18 -13.28 -1.41 -2.92
CA PRO A 18 -12.80 -0.85 -4.18
C PRO A 18 -11.44 -1.43 -4.56
N LYS A 19 -11.24 -1.63 -5.86
CA LYS A 19 -9.97 -2.05 -6.44
C LYS A 19 -9.12 -0.82 -6.82
N ALA A 20 -7.82 -0.89 -6.54
CA ALA A 20 -6.86 0.14 -6.88
C ALA A 20 -5.64 -0.46 -7.62
N THR A 21 -4.89 0.39 -8.31
CA THR A 21 -3.61 0.02 -8.93
C THR A 21 -2.52 0.95 -8.40
N PRO A 22 -1.68 0.49 -7.45
CA PRO A 22 -0.57 1.28 -6.96
C PRO A 22 0.49 1.51 -8.05
N HIS A 23 1.01 2.74 -8.12
CA HIS A 23 2.11 3.12 -9.02
C HIS A 23 3.33 3.55 -8.20
N LEU A 24 4.41 2.76 -8.28
CA LEU A 24 5.67 3.08 -7.64
C LEU A 24 6.52 3.92 -8.59
N LEU A 25 6.62 5.22 -8.34
CA LEU A 25 7.35 6.17 -9.20
C LEU A 25 8.84 6.25 -8.80
N PRO A 26 9.76 6.48 -9.77
CA PRO A 26 11.20 6.62 -9.51
C PRO A 26 11.55 8.04 -9.04
N CYS A 27 10.74 8.59 -8.15
CA CYS A 27 10.91 9.90 -7.55
C CYS A 27 10.04 10.06 -6.29
N ARG A 28 10.46 10.94 -5.38
CA ARG A 28 9.67 11.31 -4.21
C ARG A 28 8.76 12.49 -4.55
N ILE A 29 7.47 12.36 -4.22
CA ILE A 29 6.49 13.44 -4.24
C ILE A 29 6.28 13.89 -2.78
N HIS A 30 6.47 15.18 -2.49
CA HIS A 30 6.29 15.69 -1.12
C HIS A 30 4.82 15.86 -0.73
N HIS A 31 3.94 16.05 -1.71
CA HIS A 31 2.51 16.13 -1.48
C HIS A 31 1.92 14.73 -1.23
N ASN A 32 1.18 14.57 -0.13
CA ASN A 32 0.55 13.33 0.31
C ASN A 32 -1.00 13.40 0.33
N GLY A 33 -1.59 14.45 -0.21
CA GLY A 33 -3.04 14.60 -0.32
C GLY A 33 -3.61 14.09 -1.65
N PRO A 34 -4.94 14.11 -1.81
CA PRO A 34 -5.63 13.79 -3.06
C PRO A 34 -5.15 14.67 -4.22
N VAL A 35 -5.11 14.09 -5.43
CA VAL A 35 -4.78 14.80 -6.67
C VAL A 35 -5.91 14.53 -7.66
N GLU A 36 -6.80 15.51 -7.82
CA GLU A 36 -7.96 15.40 -8.71
C GLU A 36 -7.97 16.54 -9.75
N PRO A 37 -8.23 16.25 -11.04
CA PRO A 37 -8.38 14.92 -11.65
C PRO A 37 -7.03 14.30 -12.05
N VAL A 38 -6.75 13.08 -11.58
CA VAL A 38 -5.50 12.36 -11.90
C VAL A 38 -5.43 11.92 -13.36
N GLN A 39 -6.57 11.54 -13.95
CA GLN A 39 -6.67 10.96 -15.30
C GLN A 39 -6.22 11.93 -16.40
N SER A 40 -6.34 13.23 -16.17
CA SER A 40 -5.91 14.27 -17.11
C SER A 40 -4.39 14.41 -17.22
N PHE A 41 -3.65 14.00 -16.18
CA PHE A 41 -2.20 14.19 -16.08
C PHE A 41 -1.42 12.87 -16.05
N TRP A 42 -2.10 11.78 -15.68
CA TRP A 42 -1.52 10.46 -15.54
C TRP A 42 -2.40 9.45 -16.28
N ALA A 43 -1.97 9.09 -17.49
CA ALA A 43 -2.61 8.09 -18.33
C ALA A 43 -1.54 7.10 -18.87
N PRO A 44 -1.10 6.13 -18.04
CA PRO A 44 -0.24 5.05 -18.48
C PRO A 44 -0.81 4.31 -19.70
N LYS A 45 0.01 4.12 -20.72
CA LYS A 45 -0.33 3.24 -21.85
C LYS A 45 0.21 1.85 -21.56
N VAL A 46 -0.68 0.86 -21.57
CA VAL A 46 -0.32 -0.55 -21.38
C VAL A 46 0.14 -1.12 -22.71
N GLY A 47 1.34 -1.69 -22.74
CA GLY A 47 1.88 -2.47 -23.84
C GLY A 47 1.58 -3.96 -23.70
N ASN A 48 2.01 -4.76 -24.67
CA ASN A 48 1.66 -6.19 -24.74
C ASN A 48 2.37 -7.06 -23.68
N ASP A 49 3.51 -6.62 -23.14
CA ASP A 49 4.45 -7.48 -22.41
C ASP A 49 4.60 -7.10 -20.91
N ARG A 50 3.48 -6.81 -20.22
CA ARG A 50 3.47 -6.18 -18.87
C ARG A 50 4.16 -4.81 -18.80
N SER A 51 4.63 -4.31 -19.94
CA SER A 51 5.29 -3.02 -20.04
C SER A 51 4.25 -1.90 -20.12
N GLY A 52 4.56 -0.78 -19.52
CA GLY A 52 3.77 0.44 -19.58
C GLY A 52 4.65 1.61 -19.98
N THR A 53 4.09 2.60 -20.67
CA THR A 53 4.77 3.89 -20.87
C THR A 53 3.89 5.01 -20.35
N ALA A 54 4.48 5.89 -19.54
CA ALA A 54 3.85 7.10 -19.04
C ALA A 54 4.84 8.26 -19.08
N TYR A 55 4.35 9.48 -18.92
CA TYR A 55 5.18 10.66 -18.80
C TYR A 55 4.84 11.37 -17.49
N PHE A 56 5.85 11.65 -16.69
CA PHE A 56 5.69 12.41 -15.46
C PHE A 56 6.64 13.60 -15.47
N ARG A 57 6.10 14.81 -15.34
CA ARG A 57 6.87 16.06 -15.37
C ARG A 57 7.81 16.16 -16.59
N GLY A 58 7.33 15.71 -17.76
CA GLY A 58 8.08 15.73 -19.02
C GLY A 58 9.11 14.60 -19.18
N ARG A 59 9.29 13.73 -18.18
CA ARG A 59 10.21 12.59 -18.25
C ARG A 59 9.48 11.32 -18.65
N LYS A 60 10.08 10.56 -19.58
CA LYS A 60 9.54 9.27 -20.01
C LYS A 60 9.78 8.22 -18.93
N LEU A 61 8.71 7.57 -18.51
CA LEU A 61 8.74 6.45 -17.58
C LEU A 61 8.40 5.16 -18.31
N GLN A 62 9.14 4.10 -18.00
CA GLN A 62 8.85 2.73 -18.41
C GLN A 62 8.40 1.96 -17.17
N GLY A 63 7.19 1.42 -17.25
CA GLY A 63 6.52 0.69 -16.19
C GLY A 63 6.58 -0.81 -16.44
N THR A 64 6.67 -1.59 -15.37
CA THR A 64 6.46 -3.04 -15.40
C THR A 64 5.38 -3.40 -14.40
N ALA A 65 4.31 -4.06 -14.87
CA ALA A 65 3.24 -4.56 -14.02
C ALA A 65 3.72 -5.83 -13.30
N VAL A 66 3.65 -5.81 -11.97
CA VAL A 66 4.04 -6.88 -11.08
C VAL A 66 2.78 -7.37 -10.37
N LYS A 67 2.42 -8.63 -10.63
CA LYS A 67 1.30 -9.29 -9.95
C LYS A 67 1.73 -9.77 -8.58
N LEU A 68 0.80 -9.75 -7.64
CA LEU A 68 1.02 -10.41 -6.35
C LEU A 68 1.06 -11.93 -6.55
N PRO A 69 1.90 -12.66 -5.78
CA PRO A 69 1.89 -14.11 -5.79
C PRO A 69 0.55 -14.69 -5.33
N ASP A 70 0.28 -15.94 -5.72
CA ASP A 70 -0.94 -16.63 -5.34
C ASP A 70 -1.06 -16.73 -3.80
N GLY A 71 -2.27 -16.55 -3.27
CA GLY A 71 -2.51 -16.56 -1.82
C GLY A 71 -2.22 -15.23 -1.11
N TYR A 72 -1.58 -14.26 -1.77
CA TYR A 72 -1.39 -12.92 -1.25
C TYR A 72 -2.49 -11.97 -1.69
N ARG A 73 -2.74 -10.95 -0.86
CA ARG A 73 -3.69 -9.87 -1.15
C ARG A 73 -3.09 -8.52 -0.79
N GLY A 74 -3.11 -7.59 -1.73
CA GLY A 74 -2.67 -6.22 -1.52
C GLY A 74 -3.76 -5.39 -0.87
N VAL A 75 -3.41 -4.61 0.15
CA VAL A 75 -4.33 -3.74 0.88
C VAL A 75 -3.75 -2.34 0.98
N VAL A 76 -4.57 -1.34 0.65
CA VAL A 76 -4.31 0.07 0.96
C VAL A 76 -5.09 0.40 2.22
N ALA A 77 -4.40 0.81 3.29
CA ALA A 77 -5.03 1.15 4.56
C ALA A 77 -4.50 2.49 5.09
N VAL A 78 -5.34 3.16 5.88
CA VAL A 78 -5.00 4.42 6.56
C VAL A 78 -5.01 4.16 8.06
N THR A 79 -4.02 4.67 8.77
CA THR A 79 -4.00 4.67 10.23
C THR A 79 -5.15 5.51 10.75
N SER A 80 -6.05 4.88 11.48
CA SER A 80 -6.95 5.59 12.38
C SER A 80 -6.10 6.10 13.54
N ALA A 81 -6.23 7.38 13.86
CA ALA A 81 -5.60 7.92 15.05
C ALA A 81 -6.08 7.11 16.27
N PRO A 82 -5.21 6.84 17.26
CA PRO A 82 -5.68 6.37 18.56
C PRO A 82 -6.72 7.37 19.03
N GLU A 83 -7.93 6.92 19.40
CA GLU A 83 -8.87 7.79 20.09
C GLU A 83 -8.12 8.38 21.29
N GLU A 84 -7.91 9.69 21.30
CA GLU A 84 -7.50 10.38 22.50
C GLU A 84 -8.58 10.08 23.53
N GLN A 85 -8.23 9.27 24.53
CA GLN A 85 -9.10 9.02 25.66
C GLN A 85 -9.50 10.39 26.20
N SER A 86 -10.78 10.73 26.04
CA SER A 86 -11.41 11.88 26.67
C SER A 86 -10.91 12.00 28.11
N PRO A 87 -10.62 13.21 28.64
CA PRO A 87 -10.14 13.36 30.01
C PRO A 87 -11.20 12.80 30.95
N ARG A 88 -10.96 11.56 31.42
CA ARG A 88 -11.83 10.86 32.35
C ARG A 88 -11.61 11.53 33.70
N LEU A 89 -12.63 12.26 34.14
CA LEU A 89 -12.69 12.86 35.47
C LEU A 89 -12.28 11.81 36.51
N GLU A 90 -11.43 12.26 37.43
CA GLU A 90 -10.80 11.48 38.50
C GLU A 90 -11.84 10.66 39.28
N GLU A 91 -11.84 9.34 39.10
CA GLU A 91 -12.29 8.41 40.13
C GLU A 91 -11.50 7.10 39.97
N ALA A 92 -10.92 6.65 41.07
CA ALA A 92 -9.86 5.65 41.13
C ALA A 92 -10.26 4.32 40.47
N GLU A 93 -9.65 3.98 39.34
CA GLU A 93 -9.76 2.66 38.72
C GLU A 93 -8.38 2.00 38.61
N VAL A 94 -8.37 0.71 38.96
CA VAL A 94 -7.25 -0.23 38.99
C VAL A 94 -6.38 -0.08 37.74
N ILE A 95 -5.07 0.16 37.90
CA ILE A 95 -4.12 0.23 36.78
C ILE A 95 -3.93 -1.18 36.24
N ASP A 96 -4.69 -1.54 35.22
CA ASP A 96 -4.42 -2.71 34.39
C ASP A 96 -3.16 -2.43 33.56
N LEU A 97 -2.03 -3.03 33.97
CA LEU A 97 -0.74 -2.91 33.29
C LEU A 97 -0.76 -3.47 31.84
N GLU A 98 -1.79 -4.21 31.43
CA GLU A 98 -1.97 -4.64 30.02
C GLU A 98 -2.62 -3.57 29.13
N ALA A 99 -3.19 -2.50 29.68
CA ALA A 99 -3.92 -1.47 28.93
C ALA A 99 -3.02 -0.36 28.32
N GLY A 100 -1.69 -0.46 28.50
CA GLY A 100 -0.75 0.63 28.22
C GLY A 100 -0.10 0.67 26.83
N MET A 101 -0.38 -0.28 25.93
CA MET A 101 0.15 -0.21 24.57
C MET A 101 -0.83 0.56 23.66
N PRO A 102 -0.39 1.63 22.97
CA PRO A 102 -1.25 2.32 21.99
C PRO A 102 -1.64 1.32 20.90
N GLN A 103 -2.92 0.94 20.88
CA GLN A 103 -3.50 0.09 19.86
C GLN A 103 -3.85 0.98 18.68
N GLY A 104 -3.02 0.99 17.65
CA GLY A 104 -3.38 1.64 16.40
C GLY A 104 -4.33 0.74 15.61
N SER A 105 -5.32 1.31 14.95
CA SER A 105 -6.15 0.58 13.98
C SER A 105 -5.86 1.09 12.57
N LEU A 106 -5.91 0.18 11.60
CA LEU A 106 -5.73 0.44 10.18
C LEU A 106 -7.07 0.23 9.49
N THR A 107 -7.64 1.27 8.89
CA THR A 107 -8.88 1.14 8.12
C THR A 107 -8.56 0.85 6.68
N MET A 108 -9.01 -0.31 6.19
CA MET A 108 -8.88 -0.68 4.78
C MET A 108 -9.65 0.29 3.88
N GLN A 109 -8.97 0.82 2.86
CA GLN A 109 -9.52 1.74 1.87
C GLN A 109 -9.73 1.07 0.51
N ALA A 110 -8.81 0.20 0.09
CA ALA A 110 -8.88 -0.50 -1.20
C ALA A 110 -8.05 -1.78 -1.18
N GLU A 111 -8.31 -2.65 -2.16
CA GLU A 111 -7.49 -3.83 -2.45
C GLU A 111 -6.82 -3.72 -3.81
N PHE A 112 -5.71 -4.42 -4.00
CA PHE A 112 -5.02 -4.51 -5.28
C PHE A 112 -4.41 -5.89 -5.48
N ASP A 113 -4.38 -6.34 -6.73
CA ASP A 113 -3.82 -7.64 -7.14
C ASP A 113 -2.51 -7.49 -7.92
N GLU A 114 -2.22 -6.26 -8.36
CA GLU A 114 -0.99 -5.89 -9.06
C GLU A 114 -0.56 -4.47 -8.70
N MET A 115 0.73 -4.19 -8.89
CA MET A 115 1.31 -2.85 -8.82
C MET A 115 2.18 -2.59 -10.04
N VAL A 116 2.39 -1.32 -10.40
CA VAL A 116 3.27 -0.95 -11.51
C VAL A 116 4.52 -0.28 -10.98
N VAL A 117 5.68 -0.86 -11.25
CA VAL A 117 7.00 -0.30 -10.91
C VAL A 117 7.51 0.50 -12.10
N TRP A 118 7.77 1.79 -11.89
CA TRP A 118 8.21 2.71 -12.94
C TRP A 118 9.70 3.06 -12.81
N ASN A 119 10.40 3.11 -13.93
CA ASN A 119 11.80 3.55 -14.01
C ASN A 119 11.98 4.63 -15.09
N HIS A 120 13.05 5.41 -14.99
CA HIS A 120 13.41 6.43 -15.99
C HIS A 120 13.99 5.78 -17.24
N GLU A 121 13.36 6.04 -18.38
CA GLU A 121 13.84 5.78 -19.76
C GLU A 121 14.19 4.33 -20.14
N SER A 122 14.34 3.42 -19.18
CA SER A 122 14.74 2.03 -19.37
C SER A 122 13.73 1.08 -18.76
N ALA A 123 13.51 -0.07 -19.42
CA ALA A 123 12.70 -1.14 -18.86
C ALA A 123 13.35 -1.66 -17.58
N VAL A 124 12.52 -2.11 -16.64
CA VAL A 124 13.00 -2.66 -15.38
C VAL A 124 13.75 -3.97 -15.67
N ASP A 125 15.00 -4.07 -15.24
CA ASP A 125 15.69 -5.35 -15.18
C ASP A 125 15.15 -6.12 -13.97
N ALA A 126 14.28 -7.10 -14.23
CA ALA A 126 13.65 -7.92 -13.20
C ALA A 126 14.68 -8.62 -12.28
N SER A 127 15.89 -8.90 -12.78
CA SER A 127 16.94 -9.56 -12.02
C SER A 127 17.77 -8.63 -11.12
N ALA A 128 17.59 -7.31 -11.26
CA ALA A 128 18.34 -6.30 -10.51
C ALA A 128 17.43 -5.37 -9.70
N ASP A 129 16.17 -5.19 -10.09
CA ASP A 129 15.26 -4.28 -9.41
C ASP A 129 14.80 -4.84 -8.05
N PRO A 130 15.00 -4.09 -6.95
CA PRO A 130 14.73 -4.59 -5.61
C PRO A 130 13.25 -4.91 -5.37
N TYR A 131 12.33 -4.21 -6.03
CA TYR A 131 10.90 -4.40 -5.84
C TYR A 131 10.39 -5.63 -6.59
N LEU A 132 10.86 -5.83 -7.83
CA LEU A 132 10.53 -7.03 -8.59
C LEU A 132 11.09 -8.27 -7.91
N ARG A 133 12.35 -8.23 -7.50
CA ARG A 133 12.97 -9.35 -6.77
C ARG A 133 12.28 -9.65 -5.45
N ALA A 134 11.88 -8.63 -4.71
CA ALA A 134 11.12 -8.84 -3.47
C ALA A 134 9.77 -9.51 -3.74
N ALA A 135 9.05 -9.10 -4.77
CA ALA A 135 7.75 -9.68 -5.11
C ALA A 135 7.86 -11.09 -5.70
N GLU A 136 8.80 -11.33 -6.62
CA GLU A 136 8.90 -12.58 -7.37
C GLU A 136 9.78 -13.64 -6.69
N GLU A 137 10.88 -13.24 -6.04
CA GLU A 137 11.83 -14.19 -5.44
C GLU A 137 11.61 -14.33 -3.93
N TRP A 138 11.53 -13.22 -3.19
CA TRP A 138 11.51 -13.27 -1.72
C TRP A 138 10.21 -13.86 -1.17
N LEU A 139 9.05 -13.46 -1.70
CA LEU A 139 7.77 -14.02 -1.25
C LEU A 139 7.71 -15.54 -1.49
N ALA A 140 8.17 -16.00 -2.66
CA ALA A 140 8.23 -17.42 -2.98
C ALA A 140 9.21 -18.20 -2.09
N LEU A 141 10.30 -17.57 -1.64
CA LEU A 141 11.21 -18.16 -0.66
C LEU A 141 10.57 -18.23 0.73
N ALA A 142 9.93 -17.16 1.17
CA ALA A 142 9.33 -17.03 2.49
C ALA A 142 8.21 -18.06 2.73
N GLU A 143 7.48 -18.48 1.70
CA GLU A 143 6.49 -19.56 1.81
C GLU A 143 7.09 -20.94 2.11
N LYS A 144 8.38 -21.14 1.85
CA LYS A 144 9.06 -22.44 2.00
C LYS A 144 9.82 -22.59 3.32
N VAL A 145 9.86 -21.54 4.14
CA VAL A 145 10.59 -21.50 5.43
C VAL A 145 9.59 -21.46 6.56
#